data_AF-A0A177HYI3-F1
#
_entry.id   AF-A0A177HYI3-F1
#
_cell.length_a   1.000
_cell.length_b   1.000
_cell.length_c   1.000
_cell.angle_alpha   90.00
_cell.angle_beta   90.00
_cell.angle_gamma   90.00
#
_symmetry.space_group_name_H-M   'P 1'
#
loop_
_entity.id
_entity.type
_entity.pdbx_description
1 polymer ?
#
loop_
_entity_poly.entity_id
_entity_poly.type
_entity_poly.pdbx_seq_one_letter_code
_entity_poly.pdbx_strand_id
1 'polypeptide(L)'
;MASSEDEDRRRAERARQVGLFRYSLIQDLLDTSLTTPERGRLARELAEREHTDPFGRQVRVSRGTIDRWTRDYRCGGFAALVPEPRKAVPRTPPEVLELAAGLKRENPARTAAQIQRILRTTQGWSPTERTLQRHFVAAGLTGTGSSELVPTWLSAGVVGVRAAIRSGEAPGRRVHDQDHPCLPGASCACLPVRDRPLQLDLALPRRAPEPSAARDGHPLAETLRRTAGAARPGSPAMW
;
A
#
# COMPACT_ATOMS: atom_id res chain seq x y z
N MET A 1 -9.03 13.59 20.10
CA MET A 1 -8.53 12.31 19.56
C MET A 1 -9.27 12.07 18.26
N ALA A 2 -8.58 11.93 17.13
CA ALA A 2 -9.27 11.58 15.89
C ALA A 2 -9.89 10.18 16.03
N SER A 3 -11.12 9.98 15.54
CA SER A 3 -11.71 8.64 15.48
C SER A 3 -10.83 7.74 14.61
N SER A 4 -10.76 6.43 14.88
CA SER A 4 -10.00 5.52 14.01
C SER A 4 -10.50 5.59 12.57
N GLU A 5 -11.79 5.89 12.38
CA GLU A 5 -12.42 6.13 11.09
C GLU A 5 -11.82 7.34 10.35
N ASP A 6 -11.49 8.42 11.05
CA ASP A 6 -10.86 9.59 10.45
C ASP A 6 -9.41 9.30 10.05
N GLU A 7 -8.70 8.47 10.84
CA GLU A 7 -7.36 8.00 10.48
C GLU A 7 -7.39 7.08 9.26
N ASP A 8 -8.38 6.18 9.19
CA ASP A 8 -8.59 5.29 8.06
C ASP A 8 -8.97 6.09 6.80
N ARG A 9 -9.84 7.11 6.93
CA ARG A 9 -10.16 8.04 5.84
C ARG A 9 -8.92 8.78 5.34
N ARG A 10 -8.09 9.31 6.25
CA ARG A 10 -6.83 9.96 5.89
C ARG A 10 -5.84 9.00 5.22
N ARG A 11 -5.82 7.73 5.62
CA ARG A 11 -4.97 6.70 5.00
C ARG A 11 -5.48 6.36 3.59
N ALA A 12 -6.80 6.22 3.42
CA ALA A 12 -7.43 5.97 2.14
C ALA A 12 -7.19 7.13 1.16
N GLU A 13 -7.32 8.38 1.61
CA GLU A 13 -7.06 9.55 0.76
C GLU A 13 -5.59 9.60 0.32
N ARG A 14 -4.65 9.38 1.25
CA ARG A 14 -3.22 9.27 0.89
C ARG A 14 -2.95 8.15 -0.11
N ALA A 15 -3.59 6.99 0.05
CA ALA A 15 -3.46 5.88 -0.90
C ALA A 15 -4.00 6.25 -2.28
N ARG A 16 -5.14 6.96 -2.33
CA ARG A 16 -5.74 7.46 -3.58
C ARG A 16 -4.81 8.45 -4.29
N GLN A 17 -4.20 9.39 -3.58
CA GLN A 17 -3.21 10.32 -4.13
C GLN A 17 -2.02 9.58 -4.77
N VAL A 18 -1.53 8.51 -4.12
CA VAL A 18 -0.50 7.64 -4.69
C VAL A 18 -0.99 6.94 -5.96
N GLY A 19 -2.24 6.46 -5.98
CA GLY A 19 -2.86 5.89 -7.17
C GLY A 19 -2.93 6.88 -8.34
N LEU A 20 -3.33 8.13 -8.08
CA LEU A 20 -3.39 9.20 -9.08
C LEU A 20 -2.00 9.52 -9.65
N PHE A 21 -0.98 9.61 -8.79
CA PHE A 21 0.41 9.78 -9.22
C PHE A 21 0.88 8.63 -10.13
N ARG A 22 0.57 7.38 -9.75
CA ARG A 22 0.92 6.21 -10.58
C ARG A 22 0.21 6.27 -11.93
N TYR A 23 -1.07 6.65 -11.94
CA TYR A 23 -1.84 6.80 -13.16
C TYR A 23 -1.25 7.88 -14.08
N SER A 24 -0.90 9.05 -13.52
CA SER A 24 -0.34 10.14 -14.32
C SER A 24 0.96 9.76 -15.03
N LEU A 25 1.72 8.82 -14.47
CA LEU A 25 2.94 8.30 -15.10
C LEU A 25 2.67 7.28 -16.21
N ILE A 26 1.60 6.48 -16.11
CA ILE A 26 1.36 5.39 -17.05
C ILE A 26 0.32 5.72 -18.12
N GLN A 27 -0.45 6.81 -17.98
CA GLN A 27 -1.59 7.11 -18.87
C GLN A 27 -1.20 7.08 -20.36
N ASP A 28 -0.03 7.60 -20.72
CA ASP A 28 0.46 7.60 -22.11
C ASP A 28 0.80 6.18 -22.60
N LEU A 29 1.22 5.27 -21.70
CA LEU A 29 1.49 3.86 -22.02
C LEU A 29 0.21 3.03 -22.21
N LEU A 30 -0.94 3.58 -21.84
CA LEU A 30 -2.24 2.92 -21.99
C LEU A 30 -2.84 3.10 -23.38
N ASP A 31 -2.30 4.00 -24.20
CA ASP A 31 -2.76 4.18 -25.58
C ASP A 31 -2.64 2.86 -26.37
N THR A 32 -3.78 2.43 -26.92
CA THR A 32 -3.91 1.21 -27.71
C THR A 32 -3.34 1.35 -29.12
N SER A 33 -3.12 2.59 -29.59
CA SER A 33 -2.50 2.87 -30.89
C SER A 33 -0.99 2.56 -30.88
N LEU A 34 -0.37 2.57 -29.71
CA LEU A 34 1.07 2.37 -29.57
C LEU A 34 1.48 0.92 -29.80
N THR A 35 2.48 0.75 -30.64
CA THR A 35 3.15 -0.53 -30.84
C THR A 35 3.95 -0.93 -29.59
N THR A 36 4.29 -2.22 -29.48
CA THR A 36 5.10 -2.74 -28.36
C THR A 36 6.47 -2.06 -28.26
N PRO A 37 7.22 -1.82 -29.37
CA PRO A 37 8.48 -1.08 -29.31
C PRO A 37 8.33 0.37 -28.83
N GLU A 38 7.30 1.09 -29.28
CA GLU A 38 7.04 2.48 -28.87
C GLU A 38 6.75 2.59 -27.38
N ARG A 39 5.86 1.73 -26.85
CA ARG A 39 5.61 1.64 -25.41
C ARG A 39 6.88 1.37 -24.62
N GLY A 40 7.74 0.48 -25.14
CA GLY A 40 9.03 0.17 -24.52
C GLY A 40 10.01 1.35 -24.49
N ARG A 41 9.99 2.23 -25.51
CA ARG A 41 10.79 3.48 -25.52
C ARG A 41 10.24 4.47 -24.51
N LEU A 42 8.94 4.73 -24.53
CA LEU A 42 8.29 5.64 -23.61
C LEU A 42 8.48 5.24 -22.15
N ALA A 43 8.36 3.94 -21.83
CA ALA A 43 8.60 3.43 -20.47
C ALA A 43 10.07 3.62 -20.01
N ARG A 44 11.04 3.58 -20.93
CA ARG A 44 12.46 3.88 -20.62
C ARG A 44 12.66 5.37 -20.36
N GLU A 45 12.11 6.23 -21.21
CA GLU A 45 12.17 7.68 -21.02
C GLU A 45 11.56 8.11 -19.69
N LEU A 46 10.41 7.55 -19.33
CA LEU A 46 9.78 7.80 -18.03
C LEU A 46 10.66 7.31 -16.86
N ALA A 47 11.36 6.19 -17.00
CA ALA A 47 12.24 5.68 -15.95
C ALA A 47 13.53 6.49 -15.77
N GLU A 48 13.96 7.21 -16.81
CA GLU A 48 15.13 8.07 -16.77
C GLU A 48 14.85 9.40 -16.06
N ARG A 49 13.60 9.88 -16.10
CA ARG A 49 13.15 11.13 -15.49
C ARG A 49 12.99 11.04 -13.96
N GLU A 50 13.14 12.18 -13.30
CA GLU A 50 12.68 12.39 -11.92
C GLU A 50 11.24 12.87 -11.90
N HIS A 51 10.46 12.38 -10.94
CA HIS A 51 9.04 12.68 -10.80
C HIS A 51 8.77 13.24 -9.41
N THR A 52 7.89 14.23 -9.34
CA THR A 52 7.39 14.74 -8.06
C THR A 52 6.26 13.85 -7.56
N ASP A 53 6.48 13.19 -6.41
CA ASP A 53 5.45 12.40 -5.74
C ASP A 53 4.32 13.31 -5.19
N PRO A 54 3.15 12.77 -4.81
CA PRO A 54 2.03 13.59 -4.34
C PRO A 54 2.28 14.28 -2.99
N PHE A 55 3.43 14.00 -2.35
CA PHE A 55 3.86 14.59 -1.08
C PHE A 55 5.09 15.51 -1.25
N GLY A 56 5.46 15.86 -2.49
CA GLY A 56 6.52 16.81 -2.83
C GLY A 56 7.94 16.24 -2.90
N ARG A 57 8.12 14.92 -2.82
CA ARG A 57 9.44 14.28 -2.91
C ARG A 57 9.79 13.98 -4.36
N GLN A 58 11.05 14.18 -4.73
CA GLN A 58 11.56 13.71 -6.02
C GLN A 58 11.83 12.21 -5.97
N VAL A 59 11.24 11.46 -6.90
CA VAL A 59 11.36 10.01 -6.99
C VAL A 59 11.71 9.58 -8.41
N ARG A 60 12.66 8.64 -8.53
CA ARG A 60 12.92 7.91 -9.77
C ARG A 60 12.24 6.57 -9.71
N VAL A 61 11.35 6.31 -10.66
CA VAL A 61 10.59 5.06 -10.75
C VAL A 61 11.26 4.17 -11.78
N SER A 62 11.64 2.94 -11.39
CA SER A 62 12.27 2.02 -12.32
C SER A 62 11.30 1.60 -13.44
N ARG A 63 11.83 1.30 -14.62
CA ARG A 63 11.05 0.78 -15.75
C ARG A 63 10.19 -0.44 -15.35
N GLY A 64 10.75 -1.37 -14.60
CA GLY A 64 10.02 -2.57 -14.15
C GLY A 64 8.82 -2.25 -13.23
N THR A 65 8.84 -1.09 -12.57
CA THR A 65 7.71 -0.61 -11.75
C THR A 65 6.64 0.02 -12.64
N ILE A 66 7.04 0.81 -13.63
CA ILE A 66 6.15 1.40 -14.63
C ILE A 66 5.43 0.30 -15.43
N ASP A 67 6.16 -0.72 -15.88
CA ASP A 67 5.62 -1.87 -16.61
C ASP A 67 4.63 -2.66 -15.73
N ARG A 68 4.93 -2.82 -14.44
CA ARG A 68 4.05 -3.47 -13.46
C ARG A 68 2.74 -2.69 -13.30
N TRP A 69 2.80 -1.39 -13.04
CA TRP A 69 1.61 -0.56 -12.89
C TRP A 69 0.75 -0.53 -14.16
N THR A 70 1.39 -0.52 -15.33
CA THR A 70 0.69 -0.62 -16.63
C THR A 70 -0.09 -1.93 -16.74
N ARG A 71 0.52 -3.05 -16.32
CA ARG A 71 -0.16 -4.35 -16.28
C ARG A 71 -1.30 -4.37 -15.26
N ASP A 72 -1.04 -3.90 -14.04
CA ASP A 72 -2.01 -3.88 -12.95
C ASP A 72 -3.25 -3.07 -13.35
N TYR A 73 -3.06 -1.90 -13.99
CA TYR A 73 -4.16 -1.07 -14.49
C TYR A 73 -4.96 -1.78 -15.60
N ARG A 74 -4.31 -2.47 -16.53
CA ARG A 74 -5.02 -3.21 -17.59
C ARG A 74 -5.87 -4.36 -17.03
N CYS A 75 -5.43 -4.98 -15.93
CA CYS A 75 -6.16 -6.08 -15.31
C CYS A 75 -7.25 -5.63 -14.33
N GLY A 76 -7.02 -4.55 -13.56
CA GLY A 76 -7.89 -4.14 -12.45
C GLY A 76 -8.24 -2.66 -12.40
N GLY A 77 -7.95 -1.91 -13.47
CA GLY A 77 -8.23 -0.48 -13.58
C GLY A 77 -7.50 0.37 -12.54
N PHE A 78 -8.07 1.53 -12.22
CA PHE A 78 -7.47 2.46 -11.26
C PHE A 78 -7.33 1.87 -9.85
N ALA A 79 -8.28 1.04 -9.41
CA ALA A 79 -8.24 0.42 -8.09
C ALA A 79 -6.95 -0.39 -7.86
N ALA A 80 -6.42 -1.04 -8.91
CA ALA A 80 -5.18 -1.79 -8.85
C ALA A 80 -3.92 -0.90 -8.64
N LEU A 81 -4.01 0.39 -8.95
CA LEU A 81 -2.93 1.34 -8.70
C LEU A 81 -2.94 1.90 -7.27
N VAL A 82 -4.08 1.83 -6.57
CA VAL A 82 -4.20 2.34 -5.20
C VAL A 82 -3.53 1.33 -4.24
N PRO A 83 -2.53 1.74 -3.43
CA PRO A 83 -1.93 0.85 -2.46
C PRO A 83 -2.98 0.31 -1.47
N GLU A 84 -3.11 -1.01 -1.37
CA GLU A 84 -3.97 -1.61 -0.36
C GLU A 84 -3.39 -1.34 1.04
N PRO A 85 -4.23 -0.96 2.03
CA PRO A 85 -3.77 -0.84 3.40
C PRO A 85 -3.17 -2.17 3.86
N ARG A 86 -1.94 -2.10 4.37
CA ARG A 86 -1.26 -3.27 4.93
C ARG A 86 -2.10 -3.84 6.08
N LYS A 87 -2.63 -5.04 5.90
CA LYS A 87 -3.29 -5.83 6.95
C LYS A 87 -2.21 -6.44 7.85
N ALA A 88 -1.72 -5.65 8.80
CA ALA A 88 -0.81 -6.16 9.82
C ALA A 88 -1.65 -6.72 10.98
N VAL A 89 -1.62 -8.04 11.17
CA VAL A 89 -2.21 -8.66 12.36
C VAL A 89 -1.34 -8.29 13.57
N PRO A 90 -1.89 -7.66 14.62
CA PRO A 90 -1.14 -7.39 15.84
C PRO A 90 -0.59 -8.71 16.40
N ARG A 91 0.73 -8.78 16.62
CA ARG A 91 1.36 -9.98 17.22
C ARG A 91 1.03 -10.15 18.69
N THR A 92 0.58 -9.09 19.34
CA THR A 92 0.23 -9.10 20.76
C THR A 92 -1.26 -9.35 20.92
N PRO A 93 -1.66 -10.39 21.68
CA PRO A 93 -3.07 -10.61 22.01
C PRO A 93 -3.66 -9.39 22.74
N PRO A 94 -4.87 -8.93 22.39
CA PRO A 94 -5.48 -7.75 22.99
C PRO A 94 -5.69 -7.92 24.51
N GLU A 95 -5.95 -9.13 24.98
CA GLU A 95 -6.19 -9.45 26.40
C GLU A 95 -4.96 -9.13 27.26
N VAL A 96 -3.75 -9.35 26.71
CA VAL A 96 -2.49 -9.05 27.41
C VAL A 96 -2.28 -7.54 27.53
N LEU A 97 -2.70 -6.77 26.52
CA LEU A 97 -2.62 -5.31 26.56
C LEU A 97 -3.64 -4.73 27.56
N GLU A 98 -4.86 -5.28 27.60
CA GLU A 98 -5.87 -4.88 28.58
C GLU A 98 -5.44 -5.19 30.02
N LEU A 99 -4.84 -6.35 30.25
CA LEU A 99 -4.24 -6.68 31.54
C LEU A 99 -3.13 -5.69 31.91
N ALA A 100 -2.25 -5.36 30.96
CA ALA A 100 -1.20 -4.38 31.18
C ALA A 100 -1.76 -2.99 31.53
N ALA A 101 -2.83 -2.57 30.85
CA ALA A 101 -3.53 -1.32 31.15
C ALA A 101 -4.20 -1.35 32.53
N GLY A 102 -4.77 -2.49 32.93
CA GLY A 102 -5.26 -2.73 34.30
C GLY A 102 -4.18 -2.51 35.35
N LEU A 103 -3.03 -3.18 35.20
CA LEU A 103 -1.88 -3.03 36.09
C LEU A 103 -1.34 -1.60 36.16
N LYS A 104 -1.46 -0.81 35.08
CA LYS A 104 -1.06 0.60 35.04
C LYS A 104 -2.10 1.51 35.72
N ARG A 105 -3.39 1.20 35.60
CA ARG A 105 -4.48 1.93 36.28
C ARG A 105 -4.45 1.73 37.79
N GLU A 106 -4.19 0.50 38.24
CA GLU A 106 -4.04 0.17 39.68
C GLU A 106 -2.90 0.92 40.36
N ASN A 107 -1.80 1.14 39.64
CA ASN A 107 -0.66 1.91 40.13
C ASN A 107 -0.04 2.74 39.00
N PRO A 108 -0.43 4.03 38.85
CA PRO A 108 0.09 4.90 37.80
C PRO A 108 1.60 5.15 37.88
N ALA A 109 2.24 4.98 39.04
CA ALA A 109 3.69 5.10 39.18
C ALA A 109 4.45 3.88 38.58
N ARG A 110 3.75 2.76 38.36
CA ARG A 110 4.36 1.53 37.83
C ARG A 110 4.90 1.75 36.42
N THR A 111 6.17 1.41 36.20
CA THR A 111 6.81 1.59 34.90
C THR A 111 6.43 0.47 33.92
N ALA A 112 6.55 0.74 32.62
CA ALA A 112 6.31 -0.29 31.61
C ALA A 112 7.25 -1.50 31.77
N ALA A 113 8.51 -1.28 32.14
CA ALA A 113 9.45 -2.35 32.49
C ALA A 113 8.98 -3.21 33.67
N GLN A 114 8.41 -2.59 34.71
CA GLN A 114 7.84 -3.31 35.86
C GLN A 114 6.62 -4.13 35.45
N ILE A 115 5.71 -3.55 34.67
CA ILE A 115 4.53 -4.28 34.14
C ILE A 115 4.98 -5.45 33.27
N GLN A 116 5.98 -5.24 32.41
CA GLN A 116 6.56 -6.30 31.60
C GLN A 116 7.10 -7.46 32.44
N ARG A 117 7.76 -7.15 33.56
CA ARG A 117 8.25 -8.16 34.51
C ARG A 117 7.10 -8.93 35.14
N ILE A 118 6.05 -8.24 35.59
CA ILE A 118 4.85 -8.86 36.15
C ILE A 118 4.22 -9.83 35.14
N LEU A 119 4.01 -9.38 33.90
CA LEU A 119 3.42 -10.19 32.84
C LEU A 119 4.26 -11.44 32.54
N ARG A 120 5.59 -11.32 32.46
CA ARG A 120 6.46 -12.49 32.30
C ARG A 120 6.30 -13.50 33.44
N THR A 121 6.21 -13.02 34.67
CA THR A 121 6.08 -13.91 35.84
C THR A 121 4.71 -14.58 35.91
N THR A 122 3.63 -13.87 35.59
CA THR A 122 2.26 -14.40 35.76
C THR A 122 1.77 -15.18 34.54
N GLN A 123 2.17 -14.80 33.32
CA GLN A 123 1.69 -15.38 32.07
C GLN A 123 2.75 -16.20 31.33
N GLY A 124 4.01 -16.21 31.81
CA GLY A 124 5.13 -16.88 31.14
C GLY A 124 5.65 -16.16 29.88
N TRP A 125 4.93 -15.15 29.37
CA TRP A 125 5.30 -14.34 28.21
C TRP A 125 4.87 -12.88 28.39
N SER A 126 5.60 -11.95 27.77
CA SER A 126 5.22 -10.52 27.76
C SER A 126 5.66 -9.84 26.47
N PRO A 127 4.88 -8.87 25.96
CA PRO A 127 5.32 -7.94 24.92
C PRO A 127 6.57 -7.16 25.33
N THR A 128 7.26 -6.58 24.35
CA THR A 128 8.39 -5.67 24.62
C THR A 128 7.94 -4.44 25.41
N GLU A 129 8.82 -3.89 26.24
CA GLU A 129 8.51 -2.66 26.99
C GLU A 129 8.03 -1.54 26.07
N ARG A 130 8.70 -1.35 24.92
CA ARG A 130 8.33 -0.35 23.93
C ARG A 130 6.89 -0.51 23.45
N THR A 131 6.40 -1.75 23.30
CA THR A 131 5.01 -2.06 22.92
C THR A 131 4.04 -1.61 24.02
N LEU A 132 4.35 -1.93 25.28
CA LEU A 132 3.54 -1.53 26.44
C LEU A 132 3.49 -0.01 26.60
N GLN A 133 4.64 0.67 26.50
CA GLN A 133 4.71 2.14 26.54
C GLN A 133 3.84 2.77 25.45
N ARG A 134 3.90 2.24 24.23
CA ARG A 134 3.08 2.71 23.10
C ARG A 134 1.59 2.56 23.37
N HIS A 135 1.22 1.41 23.92
CA HIS A 135 -0.15 1.13 24.30
C HIS A 135 -0.63 2.09 25.41
N PHE A 136 0.18 2.36 26.43
CA PHE A 136 -0.15 3.33 27.48
C PHE A 136 -0.31 4.75 26.95
N VAL A 137 0.55 5.20 26.02
CA VAL A 137 0.39 6.49 25.34
C VAL A 137 -0.94 6.55 24.60
N ALA A 138 -1.26 5.52 23.81
CA ALA A 138 -2.51 5.45 23.07
C ALA A 138 -3.74 5.42 23.99
N ALA A 139 -3.63 4.77 25.16
CA ALA A 139 -4.67 4.69 26.17
C ALA A 139 -4.72 5.91 27.12
N GLY A 140 -3.85 6.91 26.94
CA GLY A 140 -3.79 8.10 27.82
C GLY A 140 -3.25 7.82 29.24
N LEU A 141 -2.58 6.69 29.47
CA LEU A 141 -2.07 6.22 30.76
C LEU A 141 -0.64 6.69 31.07
N THR A 142 -0.22 7.81 30.48
CA THR A 142 1.14 8.37 30.62
C THR A 142 1.31 9.30 31.82
N GLY A 143 0.21 9.67 32.49
CA GLY A 143 0.28 10.40 33.74
C GLY A 143 0.86 9.50 34.84
N THR A 144 2.05 9.83 35.35
CA THR A 144 2.27 9.73 36.79
C THR A 144 1.10 10.44 37.41
N GLY A 145 0.28 9.71 38.19
CA GLY A 145 -0.97 10.22 38.72
C GLY A 145 -0.82 11.68 39.16
N SER A 146 -1.82 12.49 38.85
CA SER A 146 -2.17 13.65 39.64
C SER A 146 -1.78 13.38 41.09
N SER A 147 -0.66 13.99 41.50
CA SER A 147 -0.12 13.89 42.85
C SER A 147 -1.05 14.70 43.74
N GLU A 148 -2.21 14.13 44.04
CA GLU A 148 -3.08 14.63 45.09
C GLU A 148 -3.06 13.58 46.20
N LEU A 149 -2.10 13.81 47.11
CA LEU A 149 -2.07 13.38 48.51
C LEU A 149 -2.37 11.90 48.79
N VAL A 150 -1.32 11.06 48.77
CA VAL A 150 -1.25 9.92 49.71
C VAL A 150 -0.16 10.24 50.73
N PRO A 151 -0.50 10.58 51.98
CA PRO A 151 0.50 10.86 53.00
C PRO A 151 1.32 9.61 53.35
N THR A 152 2.60 9.81 53.63
CA THR A 152 3.66 8.80 53.82
C THR A 152 3.44 7.81 54.98
N TRP A 153 2.35 7.88 55.73
CA TRP A 153 2.04 6.97 56.83
C TRP A 153 1.28 5.69 56.44
N LEU A 154 0.83 5.55 55.18
CA LEU A 154 0.24 4.31 54.64
C LEU A 154 1.29 3.25 54.22
N SER A 155 2.47 3.29 54.85
CA SER A 155 3.49 2.22 54.80
C SER A 155 3.29 1.17 55.89
N ALA A 156 2.28 1.32 56.74
CA ALA A 156 1.93 0.36 57.78
C ALA A 156 0.60 -0.34 57.45
N GLY A 157 0.69 -1.55 56.89
CA GLY A 157 -0.42 -2.51 56.91
C GLY A 157 -0.97 -2.96 55.57
N VAL A 158 -0.20 -3.75 54.81
CA VAL A 158 -0.78 -4.82 53.98
C VAL A 158 0.00 -6.11 54.24
N VAL A 159 -0.28 -6.72 55.39
CA VAL A 159 -0.13 -8.16 55.57
C VAL A 159 -1.33 -8.78 54.85
N GLY A 160 -1.14 -9.28 53.63
CA GLY A 160 -2.29 -9.82 52.89
C GLY A 160 -2.03 -10.49 51.54
N VAL A 161 -0.86 -10.34 50.92
CA VAL A 161 -0.52 -11.07 49.68
C VAL A 161 0.72 -11.92 49.91
N ARG A 162 0.61 -12.92 50.78
CA ARG A 162 1.70 -13.89 51.01
C ARG A 162 1.25 -15.34 51.20
N ALA A 163 0.00 -15.68 50.91
CA ALA A 163 -0.53 -17.00 51.20
C ALA A 163 -1.41 -17.55 50.06
N ALA A 164 -0.83 -17.85 48.89
CA ALA A 164 -1.48 -18.72 47.90
C ALA A 164 -0.53 -19.30 46.83
N ILE A 165 0.78 -19.46 47.11
CA ILE A 165 1.69 -20.17 46.19
C ILE A 165 2.53 -21.15 47.01
N ARG A 166 1.86 -22.11 47.65
CA ARG A 166 2.51 -23.30 48.20
C ARG A 166 1.51 -24.45 48.33
N SER A 167 1.15 -25.04 47.19
CA SER A 167 0.90 -26.47 47.07
C SER A 167 1.30 -26.84 45.66
N GLY A 168 2.38 -27.61 45.54
CA GLY A 168 2.84 -28.12 44.27
C GLY A 168 2.01 -29.32 43.87
N GLU A 169 1.68 -29.41 42.59
CA GLU A 169 1.50 -30.69 41.91
C GLU A 169 1.67 -30.44 40.41
N ALA A 170 2.79 -30.89 39.85
CA ALA A 170 2.95 -31.00 38.41
C ALA A 170 2.11 -32.19 37.92
N PRO A 171 1.59 -32.10 36.69
CA PRO A 171 1.84 -33.22 35.80
C PRO A 171 2.56 -32.73 34.56
N GLY A 172 3.68 -33.39 34.27
CA GLY A 172 4.42 -33.22 33.04
C GLY A 172 3.49 -33.42 31.84
N ARG A 173 3.38 -32.40 31.01
CA ARG A 173 3.07 -32.59 29.60
C ARG A 173 4.36 -32.39 28.82
N ARG A 174 4.83 -33.49 28.24
CA ARG A 174 5.73 -33.47 27.08
C ARG A 174 5.14 -32.49 26.08
N VAL A 175 5.87 -31.43 25.76
CA VAL A 175 5.69 -30.77 24.47
C VAL A 175 6.14 -31.82 23.47
N HIS A 176 5.19 -32.50 22.84
CA HIS A 176 5.45 -33.10 21.55
C HIS A 176 5.86 -31.93 20.66
N ASP A 177 7.15 -31.91 20.34
CA ASP A 177 7.66 -31.38 19.10
C ASP A 177 6.79 -31.97 17.98
N GLN A 178 5.84 -31.17 17.50
CA GLN A 178 5.29 -31.39 16.19
C GLN A 178 6.07 -30.47 15.27
N ASP A 179 7.20 -31.01 14.81
CA ASP A 179 7.52 -31.03 13.41
C ASP A 179 6.22 -30.97 12.61
N HIS A 180 5.95 -29.82 11.98
CA HIS A 180 5.03 -29.78 10.88
C HIS A 180 5.67 -30.57 9.74
N PRO A 181 5.15 -31.74 9.33
CA PRO A 181 5.54 -32.29 8.06
C PRO A 181 5.09 -31.30 6.97
N CYS A 182 6.07 -30.76 6.28
CA CYS A 182 5.91 -30.26 4.93
C CYS A 182 5.15 -31.34 4.14
N LEU A 183 3.87 -31.13 3.84
CA LEU A 183 3.14 -32.03 2.96
C LEU A 183 3.74 -31.87 1.54
N PRO A 184 4.33 -32.92 0.95
CA PRO A 184 4.65 -32.92 -0.47
C PRO A 184 3.36 -33.19 -1.23
N GLY A 185 2.89 -32.22 -2.03
CA GLY A 185 1.87 -32.50 -3.05
C GLY A 185 0.61 -31.63 -3.08
N ALA A 186 0.45 -30.61 -2.23
CA ALA A 186 -0.63 -29.63 -2.42
C ALA A 186 -0.16 -28.49 -3.33
N SER A 187 -0.39 -28.68 -4.63
CA SER A 187 -0.22 -27.71 -5.71
C SER A 187 -0.97 -26.41 -5.40
N CYS A 188 -0.23 -25.37 -4.99
CA CYS A 188 -0.71 -24.00 -5.05
C CYS A 188 -0.50 -23.53 -6.49
N ALA A 189 -1.56 -23.62 -7.29
CA ALA A 189 -1.58 -23.28 -8.71
C ALA A 189 -1.40 -21.76 -8.93
N CYS A 190 -0.16 -21.30 -8.85
CA CYS A 190 0.33 -20.13 -9.57
C CYS A 190 1.35 -20.66 -10.59
N LEU A 191 0.85 -21.17 -11.72
CA LEU A 191 1.71 -21.67 -12.78
C LEU A 191 2.72 -20.59 -13.21
N PRO A 192 4.02 -20.92 -13.27
CA PRO A 192 5.03 -20.07 -13.87
C PRO A 192 4.98 -20.25 -15.38
N VAL A 193 4.39 -19.30 -16.11
CA VAL A 193 4.54 -19.28 -17.56
C VAL A 193 5.71 -18.37 -17.92
N ARG A 194 6.85 -19.05 -18.09
CA ARG A 194 7.87 -18.65 -19.06
C ARG A 194 7.20 -18.64 -20.43
N ASP A 195 7.31 -17.56 -21.19
CA ASP A 195 7.24 -17.67 -22.64
C ASP A 195 8.04 -16.57 -23.35
N ARG A 196 9.10 -17.04 -23.99
CA ARG A 196 9.78 -16.46 -25.15
C ARG A 196 10.70 -17.55 -25.71
N PRO A 197 10.95 -17.60 -27.03
CA PRO A 197 10.02 -17.59 -28.16
C PRO A 197 10.13 -18.92 -28.94
N LEU A 198 9.09 -19.31 -29.69
CA LEU A 198 9.29 -20.21 -30.83
C LEU A 198 8.67 -19.56 -32.07
N GLN A 199 9.55 -19.31 -33.04
CA GLN A 199 9.20 -19.12 -34.43
C GLN A 199 8.33 -20.30 -34.88
N LEU A 200 7.18 -20.00 -35.47
CA LEU A 200 6.60 -20.83 -36.51
C LEU A 200 6.35 -19.90 -37.69
N ASP A 201 7.18 -20.08 -38.72
CA ASP A 201 6.84 -19.71 -40.09
C ASP A 201 5.52 -20.38 -40.46
N LEU A 202 4.50 -19.56 -40.71
CA LEU A 202 3.31 -19.94 -41.48
C LEU A 202 2.78 -18.70 -42.20
N ALA A 203 3.22 -18.61 -43.46
CA ALA A 203 2.51 -18.11 -44.63
C ALA A 203 1.56 -16.90 -44.44
N LEU A 204 2.06 -15.74 -44.90
CA LEU A 204 1.24 -14.65 -45.44
C LEU A 204 0.12 -15.19 -46.35
N PRO A 205 -1.17 -14.87 -46.12
CA PRO A 205 -2.14 -14.88 -47.20
C PRO A 205 -1.82 -13.70 -48.13
N ARG A 206 -1.59 -14.06 -49.40
CA ARG A 206 -1.33 -13.17 -50.53
C ARG A 206 -2.39 -12.07 -50.62
N ARG A 207 -1.94 -10.84 -50.92
CA ARG A 207 -2.77 -9.73 -51.44
C ARG A 207 -3.72 -10.27 -52.51
N ALA A 208 -5.02 -10.08 -52.30
CA ALA A 208 -5.98 -10.16 -53.40
C ALA A 208 -5.76 -8.96 -54.34
N PRO A 209 -5.84 -9.15 -55.67
CA PRO A 209 -5.69 -8.07 -56.64
C PRO A 209 -6.89 -7.13 -56.62
N GLU A 210 -6.61 -5.83 -56.83
CA GLU A 210 -7.62 -4.79 -57.01
C GLU A 210 -8.52 -5.04 -58.22
N PRO A 211 -9.82 -4.71 -58.16
CA PRO A 211 -10.64 -4.66 -59.35
C PRO A 211 -10.34 -3.40 -60.17
N SER A 212 -9.59 -3.61 -61.24
CA SER A 212 -9.45 -2.70 -62.39
C SER A 212 -10.71 -2.73 -63.25
N ALA A 213 -11.06 -1.54 -63.76
CA ALA A 213 -11.93 -1.22 -64.89
C ALA A 213 -13.42 -0.94 -64.61
N ALA A 214 -13.74 0.35 -64.52
CA ALA A 214 -14.77 0.94 -65.38
C ALA A 214 -14.27 2.31 -65.86
N ARG A 215 -13.98 2.37 -67.17
CA ARG A 215 -13.74 3.60 -67.92
C ARG A 215 -15.10 4.19 -68.27
N ASP A 216 -15.31 5.43 -67.87
CA ASP A 216 -16.04 6.49 -68.57
C ASP A 216 -15.27 7.77 -68.17
N GLY A 217 -14.84 8.70 -69.02
CA GLY A 217 -15.47 9.16 -70.23
C GLY A 217 -15.63 10.69 -70.25
N HIS A 218 -14.66 11.46 -69.72
CA HIS A 218 -14.31 12.83 -70.16
C HIS A 218 -15.28 14.02 -69.86
N PRO A 219 -14.90 15.27 -70.20
CA PRO A 219 -14.31 16.34 -69.36
C PRO A 219 -15.31 17.44 -68.93
N LEU A 220 -14.90 18.41 -68.09
CA LEU A 220 -15.15 19.86 -68.29
C LEU A 220 -14.47 20.75 -67.23
N ALA A 221 -13.85 21.82 -67.73
CA ALA A 221 -13.69 23.16 -67.14
C ALA A 221 -12.63 23.42 -66.04
N GLU A 222 -11.45 23.75 -66.54
CA GLU A 222 -10.55 24.82 -66.07
C GLU A 222 -11.27 26.18 -65.90
N THR A 223 -10.81 27.00 -64.92
CA THR A 223 -11.13 28.40 -64.51
C THR A 223 -11.81 28.48 -63.13
N LEU A 224 -11.25 29.09 -62.07
CA LEU A 224 -10.64 30.42 -61.97
C LEU A 224 -9.56 30.49 -60.89
N ARG A 225 -8.42 31.09 -61.26
CA ARG A 225 -7.45 31.74 -60.37
C ARG A 225 -7.97 33.17 -60.06
N ARG A 226 -7.81 33.60 -58.81
CA ARG A 226 -7.23 34.91 -58.43
C ARG A 226 -8.01 36.20 -58.78
N THR A 227 -8.65 36.81 -57.77
CA THR A 227 -8.70 38.25 -57.38
C THR A 227 -9.68 38.33 -56.18
N ALA A 228 -9.48 38.99 -55.04
CA ALA A 228 -8.77 40.19 -54.64
C ALA A 228 -8.05 39.95 -53.28
N GLY A 229 -6.91 40.56 -52.93
CA GLY A 229 -6.63 42.00 -53.03
C GLY A 229 -7.32 42.70 -51.84
N ALA A 230 -6.77 42.60 -50.63
CA ALA A 230 -5.93 43.62 -50.00
C ALA A 230 -6.72 44.81 -49.40
N ALA A 231 -6.68 44.95 -48.06
CA ALA A 231 -6.30 46.17 -47.33
C ALA A 231 -6.61 46.07 -45.82
N ARG A 232 -5.58 46.35 -45.01
CA ARG A 232 -5.57 46.59 -43.54
C ARG A 232 -5.99 48.06 -43.26
N PRO A 233 -5.75 48.68 -42.07
CA PRO A 233 -5.82 48.28 -40.64
C PRO A 233 -6.68 49.27 -39.80
N GLY A 234 -6.90 49.00 -38.50
CA GLY A 234 -7.27 50.06 -37.53
C GLY A 234 -7.92 49.58 -36.23
N SER A 235 -7.11 49.44 -35.17
CA SER A 235 -7.50 49.48 -33.74
C SER A 235 -8.10 50.84 -33.35
N PRO A 236 -8.54 51.13 -32.08
CA PRO A 236 -8.78 50.29 -30.88
C PRO A 236 -10.11 50.63 -30.14
N ALA A 237 -10.49 49.88 -29.09
CA ALA A 237 -10.93 50.41 -27.78
C ALA A 237 -11.52 49.32 -26.87
N MET A 238 -11.17 49.43 -25.57
CA MET A 238 -11.91 49.17 -24.31
C MET A 238 -13.26 48.43 -24.44
N TRP A 239 -13.61 47.43 -23.64
CA TRP A 239 -13.60 47.32 -22.16
C TRP A 239 -13.38 45.87 -21.71
#